data_AF-A0A952W5N3-F1
#
_entry.id   AF-A0A952W5N3-F1
#
_cell.length_a   1.000
_cell.length_b   1.000
_cell.length_c   1.000
_cell.angle_alpha   90.00
_cell.angle_beta   90.00
_cell.angle_gamma   90.00
#
_symmetry.space_group_name_H-M   'P 1'
#
loop_
_entity.id
_entity.type
_entity.pdbx_description
1 polymer ?
#
loop_
_entity_poly.entity_id
_entity_poly.type
_entity_poly.pdbx_seq_one_letter_code
_entity_poly.pdbx_strand_id
1 'polypeptide(L)'
;MKKAFSSPSNPLRYAAWAYVFSTLMSLAMLGWGIYALDVFFLAMGGLGLVMVGAFAPVTLLPSKSSGGAPTEIAALREELRTLADAFEHMAREQALSDDARRVLNRKRERELLCKAIEEDMSAQDWDAALVLVKELAESFGYRADAEEFRTRIETSRYEHLERRVLAAIRGLDQLIADRRWDKADQEAARISRLYPDSPRVDGLRHRVHQAREAYKQDLERRFLHAAREERLDDAMDLLKEMDAYLSESEGQRLQEVARGVIGKARENLGAQFKLAVHDRRWRHAAEIGGRIIEEFPNTRMAEEVRGLIDGIRAKAGAYPG
;
A
#
# COMPACT_ATOMS: atom_id res chain seq x y z
N MET A 1 -27.27 -78.30 36.72
CA MET A 1 -26.58 -79.16 35.72
C MET A 1 -26.28 -78.31 34.49
N LYS A 2 -24.99 -78.04 34.24
CA LYS A 2 -24.45 -77.29 33.09
C LYS A 2 -24.42 -78.20 31.85
N LYS A 3 -24.97 -77.76 30.72
CA LYS A 3 -24.55 -78.24 29.39
C LYS A 3 -23.91 -77.07 28.67
N ALA A 4 -22.61 -77.21 28.44
CA ALA A 4 -21.75 -76.24 27.77
C ALA A 4 -22.08 -76.18 26.27
N PHE A 5 -22.23 -74.97 25.75
CA PHE A 5 -22.38 -74.67 24.34
C PHE A 5 -20.98 -74.38 23.79
N SER A 6 -20.34 -75.36 23.17
CA SER A 6 -19.07 -75.18 22.45
C SER A 6 -19.34 -75.17 20.95
N SER A 7 -19.32 -73.99 20.34
CA SER A 7 -19.30 -73.84 18.87
C SER A 7 -17.84 -73.70 18.41
N PRO A 8 -17.37 -74.50 17.44
CA PRO A 8 -16.06 -74.27 16.82
C PRO A 8 -16.13 -73.06 15.89
N SER A 9 -15.54 -71.95 16.31
CA SER A 9 -15.40 -70.73 15.51
C SER A 9 -14.31 -70.93 14.46
N ASN A 10 -14.67 -71.17 13.19
CA ASN A 10 -13.72 -71.23 12.08
C ASN A 10 -13.03 -69.85 11.90
N PRO A 11 -11.73 -69.70 12.21
CA PRO A 11 -11.04 -68.40 12.21
C PRO A 11 -11.04 -67.72 10.84
N LEU A 12 -11.04 -68.52 9.76
CA LEU A 12 -11.13 -68.03 8.38
C LEU A 12 -12.46 -67.33 8.07
N ARG A 13 -13.56 -67.75 8.70
CA ARG A 13 -14.86 -67.09 8.50
C ARG A 13 -14.87 -65.72 9.17
N TYR A 14 -14.25 -65.57 10.34
CA TYR A 14 -14.15 -64.27 11.03
C TYR A 14 -13.25 -63.30 10.28
N ALA A 15 -12.13 -63.78 9.73
CA ALA A 15 -11.27 -62.96 8.88
C ALA A 15 -12.01 -62.46 7.63
N ALA A 16 -12.73 -63.35 6.93
CA ALA A 16 -13.53 -62.96 5.77
C ALA A 16 -14.62 -61.93 6.12
N TRP A 17 -15.34 -62.13 7.23
CA TRP A 17 -16.35 -61.16 7.70
C TRP A 17 -15.74 -59.82 8.13
N ALA A 18 -14.55 -59.82 8.74
CA ALA A 18 -13.84 -58.60 9.11
C ALA A 18 -13.43 -57.78 7.87
N TYR A 19 -12.99 -58.44 6.79
CA TYR A 19 -12.65 -57.78 5.52
C TYR A 19 -13.86 -57.19 4.82
N VAL A 20 -14.98 -57.91 4.77
CA VAL A 20 -16.23 -57.41 4.19
C VAL A 20 -16.74 -56.21 4.97
N PHE A 21 -16.67 -56.24 6.30
CA PHE A 21 -17.10 -55.14 7.15
C PHE A 21 -16.21 -53.90 6.98
N SER A 22 -14.89 -54.07 6.93
CA SER A 22 -13.95 -52.94 6.76
C SER A 22 -14.09 -52.27 5.39
N THR A 23 -14.25 -53.05 4.31
CA THR A 23 -14.49 -52.49 2.96
C THR A 23 -15.81 -51.73 2.87
N LEU A 24 -16.89 -52.28 3.44
CA LEU A 24 -18.17 -51.57 3.50
C LEU A 24 -18.08 -50.27 4.28
N MET A 25 -17.37 -50.27 5.42
CA MET A 25 -17.20 -49.07 6.23
C MET A 25 -16.36 -47.99 5.52
N SER A 26 -15.28 -48.36 4.83
CA SER A 26 -14.49 -47.42 4.02
C SER A 26 -15.27 -46.82 2.84
N LEU A 27 -16.10 -47.61 2.16
CA LEU A 27 -16.98 -47.12 1.09
C LEU A 27 -18.07 -46.17 1.62
N ALA A 28 -18.65 -46.46 2.78
CA ALA A 28 -19.62 -45.59 3.43
C ALA A 28 -19.01 -44.22 3.82
N MET A 29 -17.78 -44.22 4.34
CA MET A 29 -17.06 -42.99 4.68
C MET A 29 -16.70 -42.16 3.43
N LEU A 30 -16.31 -42.81 2.33
CA LEU A 30 -16.08 -42.13 1.04
C LEU A 30 -17.36 -41.48 0.50
N GLY A 31 -18.48 -42.21 0.51
CA GLY A 31 -19.77 -41.68 0.06
C GLY A 31 -20.23 -40.48 0.90
N TRP A 32 -20.05 -40.56 2.23
CA TRP A 32 -20.36 -39.44 3.13
C TRP A 32 -19.45 -38.23 2.88
N GLY A 33 -18.16 -38.44 2.64
CA GLY A 33 -17.21 -37.37 2.32
C GLY A 33 -17.57 -36.61 1.04
N ILE A 34 -18.01 -37.32 0.00
CA ILE A 34 -18.49 -36.72 -1.26
C ILE A 34 -19.76 -35.90 -1.03
N TYR A 35 -20.70 -36.42 -0.23
CA TYR A 35 -21.96 -35.73 0.06
C TYR A 35 -21.76 -34.45 0.92
N ALA A 36 -20.88 -34.52 1.92
CA ALA A 36 -20.62 -33.43 2.86
C ALA A 36 -19.58 -32.40 2.37
N LEU A 37 -18.94 -32.63 1.21
CA LEU A 37 -17.82 -31.83 0.67
C LEU A 37 -16.65 -31.69 1.66
N ASP A 38 -16.45 -32.68 2.53
CA ASP A 38 -15.38 -32.68 3.53
C ASP A 38 -14.20 -33.55 3.06
N VAL A 39 -13.08 -32.87 2.81
CA VAL A 39 -11.83 -33.45 2.31
C VAL A 39 -11.23 -34.44 3.32
N PHE A 40 -11.46 -34.26 4.63
CA PHE A 40 -10.90 -35.13 5.66
C PHE A 40 -11.50 -36.55 5.61
N PHE A 41 -12.82 -36.66 5.47
CA PHE A 41 -13.50 -37.95 5.36
C PHE A 41 -13.20 -38.65 4.04
N LEU A 42 -13.02 -37.89 2.96
CA LEU A 42 -12.60 -38.43 1.66
C LEU A 42 -11.20 -39.06 1.74
N ALA A 43 -10.24 -38.38 2.38
CA ALA A 43 -8.88 -38.87 2.56
C ALA A 43 -8.83 -40.13 3.45
N MET A 44 -9.58 -40.13 4.57
CA MET A 44 -9.65 -41.28 5.48
C MET A 44 -10.28 -42.53 4.83
N GLY A 45 -11.34 -42.34 4.04
CA GLY A 45 -11.97 -43.45 3.33
C GLY A 45 -11.08 -44.02 2.21
N GLY A 46 -10.34 -43.17 1.49
CA GLY A 46 -9.35 -43.58 0.50
C GLY A 46 -8.19 -44.39 1.11
N LEU A 47 -7.66 -43.93 2.25
CA LEU A 47 -6.58 -44.62 2.97
C LEU A 47 -7.01 -46.02 3.47
N GLY A 48 -8.25 -46.15 3.95
CA GLY A 48 -8.81 -47.43 4.37
C GLY A 48 -8.90 -48.45 3.24
N LEU A 49 -9.26 -48.00 2.03
CA LEU A 49 -9.40 -48.88 0.86
C LEU A 49 -8.05 -49.38 0.34
N VAL A 50 -7.02 -48.53 0.38
CA VAL A 50 -5.62 -48.90 0.03
C VAL A 50 -5.08 -49.93 1.03
N MET A 51 -5.31 -49.72 2.33
CA MET A 51 -4.89 -50.67 3.37
C MET A 51 -5.56 -52.04 3.17
N VAL A 52 -6.87 -52.10 2.95
CA VAL A 52 -7.54 -53.39 2.73
C VAL A 52 -7.01 -54.09 1.46
N GLY A 53 -6.75 -53.34 0.38
CA GLY A 53 -6.15 -53.88 -0.84
C GLY A 53 -4.74 -54.44 -0.63
N ALA A 54 -3.91 -53.78 0.18
CA ALA A 54 -2.54 -54.22 0.46
C ALA A 54 -2.47 -55.48 1.34
N PHE A 55 -3.41 -55.66 2.27
CA PHE A 55 -3.41 -56.80 3.21
C PHE A 55 -4.20 -58.02 2.72
N ALA A 56 -5.03 -57.89 1.68
CA ALA A 56 -5.75 -59.00 1.07
C ALA A 56 -4.86 -60.13 0.51
N PRO A 57 -3.76 -59.86 -0.22
CA PRO A 57 -2.90 -60.94 -0.73
C PRO A 57 -2.10 -61.62 0.38
N VAL A 58 -1.76 -60.91 1.45
CA VAL A 58 -0.94 -61.43 2.55
C VAL A 58 -1.70 -62.44 3.41
N THR A 59 -3.02 -62.32 3.54
CA THR A 59 -3.84 -63.23 4.35
C THR A 59 -4.43 -64.40 3.57
N LEU A 60 -4.45 -64.33 2.24
CA LEU A 60 -4.99 -65.38 1.36
C LEU A 60 -3.94 -66.30 0.74
N LEU A 61 -2.64 -66.01 0.90
CA LEU A 61 -1.57 -66.91 0.45
C LEU A 61 -1.42 -68.10 1.42
N PRO A 62 -1.66 -69.35 0.98
CA PRO A 62 -1.41 -70.52 1.81
C PRO A 62 0.11 -70.71 1.98
N SER A 63 0.58 -70.68 3.23
CA SER A 63 1.97 -70.97 3.57
C SER A 63 2.33 -72.43 3.26
N LYS A 64 2.92 -72.68 2.08
CA LYS A 64 3.66 -73.92 1.82
C LYS A 64 5.10 -73.72 2.32
N SER A 65 5.36 -74.15 3.54
CA SER A 65 6.72 -74.25 4.09
C SER A 65 7.33 -75.62 3.82
N SER A 66 8.34 -75.69 2.96
CA SER A 66 9.47 -76.63 2.99
C SER A 66 10.44 -76.15 1.91
N GLY A 67 11.61 -75.58 2.20
CA GLY A 67 12.72 -76.16 2.94
C GLY A 67 13.82 -76.53 1.94
N GLY A 68 14.95 -75.81 1.91
CA GLY A 68 16.16 -76.28 1.22
C GLY A 68 17.15 -75.23 0.67
N ALA A 69 18.24 -75.03 1.42
CA ALA A 69 19.64 -74.95 0.95
C ALA A 69 20.18 -73.73 0.11
N PRO A 70 21.51 -73.50 0.08
CA PRO A 70 22.22 -72.21 -0.16
C PRO A 70 22.16 -71.61 -1.58
N THR A 71 21.39 -72.21 -2.49
CA THR A 71 21.28 -71.81 -3.90
C THR A 71 20.45 -70.54 -4.10
N GLU A 72 19.51 -70.25 -3.19
CA GLU A 72 18.66 -69.05 -3.27
C GLU A 72 19.46 -67.76 -3.11
N ILE A 73 20.51 -67.72 -2.28
CA ILE A 73 21.30 -66.50 -2.07
C ILE A 73 22.12 -66.15 -3.33
N ALA A 74 22.53 -67.14 -4.11
CA ALA A 74 23.22 -66.93 -5.38
C ALA A 74 22.26 -66.43 -6.46
N ALA A 75 21.09 -67.06 -6.58
CA ALA A 75 20.02 -66.63 -7.49
C ALA A 75 19.53 -65.21 -7.16
N LEU A 76 19.34 -64.90 -5.87
CA LEU A 76 18.92 -63.57 -5.41
C LEU A 76 19.98 -62.50 -5.69
N ARG A 77 21.27 -62.83 -5.62
CA ARG A 77 22.35 -61.90 -5.99
C ARG A 77 22.41 -61.65 -7.49
N GLU A 78 22.11 -62.64 -8.30
CA GLU A 78 22.06 -62.52 -9.76
C GLU A 78 20.82 -61.75 -10.22
N GLU A 79 19.67 -61.94 -9.56
CA GLU A 79 18.48 -61.12 -9.68
C GLU A 79 18.71 -59.67 -9.22
N LEU A 80 19.43 -59.45 -8.12
CA LEU A 80 19.78 -58.11 -7.68
C LEU A 80 20.76 -57.40 -8.63
N ARG A 81 21.66 -58.14 -9.29
CA ARG A 81 22.56 -57.58 -10.30
C ARG A 81 21.83 -57.24 -11.58
N THR A 82 20.95 -58.12 -12.05
CA THR A 82 20.10 -57.85 -13.23
C THR A 82 19.10 -56.73 -12.95
N LEU A 83 18.56 -56.62 -11.73
CA LEU A 83 17.78 -55.47 -11.31
C LEU A 83 18.62 -54.20 -11.21
N ALA A 84 19.85 -54.26 -10.71
CA ALA A 84 20.75 -53.11 -10.66
C ALA A 84 21.10 -52.63 -12.07
N ASP A 85 21.43 -53.54 -12.99
CA ASP A 85 21.70 -53.24 -14.40
C ASP A 85 20.45 -52.71 -15.12
N ALA A 86 19.27 -53.26 -14.84
CA ALA A 86 18.01 -52.74 -15.36
C ALA A 86 17.67 -51.37 -14.78
N PHE A 87 17.94 -51.11 -13.50
CA PHE A 87 17.80 -49.80 -12.88
C PHE A 87 18.79 -48.79 -13.48
N GLU A 88 20.02 -49.21 -13.76
CA GLU A 88 21.02 -48.34 -14.37
C GLU A 88 20.66 -48.02 -15.83
N HIS A 89 20.13 -49.00 -16.57
CA HIS A 89 19.57 -48.77 -17.91
C HIS A 89 18.33 -47.88 -17.88
N MET A 90 17.42 -48.10 -16.94
CA MET A 90 16.21 -47.29 -16.79
C MET A 90 16.53 -45.87 -16.29
N ALA A 91 17.56 -45.70 -15.46
CA ALA A 91 18.06 -44.40 -15.02
C ALA A 91 18.76 -43.65 -16.16
N ARG A 92 19.55 -44.35 -17.00
CA ARG A 92 20.12 -43.76 -18.22
C ARG A 92 19.05 -43.38 -19.25
N GLU A 93 18.01 -44.21 -19.41
CA GLU A 93 16.87 -43.91 -20.28
C GLU A 93 15.99 -42.78 -19.73
N GLN A 94 15.80 -42.68 -18.41
CA GLN A 94 15.09 -41.54 -17.80
C GLN A 94 15.87 -40.23 -17.93
N ALA A 95 17.19 -40.24 -17.75
CA ALA A 95 18.02 -39.05 -17.93
C ALA A 95 18.06 -38.58 -19.40
N LEU A 96 18.15 -39.52 -20.36
CA LEU A 96 18.03 -39.23 -21.80
C LEU A 96 16.61 -38.78 -22.17
N SER A 97 15.58 -39.32 -21.50
CA SER A 97 14.19 -38.91 -21.70
C SER A 97 13.92 -37.50 -21.22
N ASP A 98 14.46 -37.06 -20.08
CA ASP A 98 14.28 -35.70 -19.57
C ASP A 98 14.95 -34.66 -20.47
N ASP A 99 16.16 -34.94 -20.97
CA ASP A 99 16.86 -34.03 -21.88
C ASP A 99 16.19 -34.01 -23.28
N ALA A 100 15.74 -35.16 -23.78
CA ALA A 100 14.95 -35.23 -25.01
C ALA A 100 13.57 -34.55 -24.85
N ARG A 101 12.93 -34.67 -23.69
CA ARG A 101 11.64 -34.05 -23.36
C ARG A 101 11.77 -32.53 -23.25
N ARG A 102 12.87 -32.03 -22.68
CA ARG A 102 13.24 -30.61 -22.68
C ARG A 102 13.46 -30.10 -24.10
N VAL A 103 14.19 -30.82 -24.95
CA VAL A 103 14.41 -30.40 -26.34
C VAL A 103 13.10 -30.39 -27.14
N LEU A 104 12.23 -31.39 -26.95
CA LEU A 104 10.93 -31.49 -27.62
C LEU A 104 9.93 -30.42 -27.14
N ASN A 105 9.93 -30.09 -25.84
CA ASN A 105 9.00 -29.11 -25.25
C ASN A 105 9.57 -27.70 -25.11
N ARG A 106 10.84 -27.47 -25.51
CA ARG A 106 11.55 -26.19 -25.38
C ARG A 106 10.74 -24.99 -25.86
N LYS A 107 10.03 -25.11 -27.00
CA LYS A 107 9.20 -24.01 -27.52
C LYS A 107 8.03 -23.67 -26.60
N ARG A 108 7.34 -24.70 -26.09
CA ARG A 108 6.20 -24.56 -25.18
C ARG A 108 6.64 -24.03 -23.82
N GLU A 109 7.76 -24.51 -23.29
CA GLU A 109 8.33 -24.01 -22.03
C GLU A 109 8.77 -22.54 -22.14
N ARG A 110 9.40 -22.16 -23.27
CA ARG A 110 9.70 -20.75 -23.59
C ARG A 110 8.42 -19.91 -23.62
N GLU A 111 7.39 -20.34 -24.33
CA GLU A 111 6.13 -19.59 -24.42
C GLU A 111 5.47 -19.41 -23.05
N LEU A 112 5.49 -20.44 -22.20
CA LEU A 112 4.97 -20.36 -20.83
C LEU A 112 5.78 -19.38 -19.97
N LEU A 113 7.11 -19.40 -20.07
CA LEU A 113 7.98 -18.45 -19.36
C LEU A 113 7.80 -17.01 -19.85
N CYS A 114 7.76 -16.79 -21.17
CA CYS A 114 7.48 -15.48 -21.75
C CYS A 114 6.14 -14.93 -21.24
N LYS A 115 5.11 -15.76 -21.22
CA LYS A 115 3.79 -15.36 -20.72
C LYS A 115 3.82 -15.05 -19.23
N ALA A 116 4.50 -15.86 -18.42
CA ALA A 116 4.65 -15.61 -16.98
C ALA A 116 5.41 -14.30 -16.71
N ILE A 117 6.48 -14.02 -17.47
CA ILE A 117 7.22 -12.74 -17.39
C ILE A 117 6.28 -11.57 -17.72
N GLU A 118 5.48 -11.68 -18.78
CA GLU A 118 4.52 -10.63 -19.15
C GLU A 118 3.43 -10.43 -18.08
N GLU A 119 2.95 -11.51 -17.48
CA GLU A 119 2.00 -11.47 -16.36
C GLU A 119 2.63 -10.74 -15.14
N ASP A 120 3.85 -11.11 -14.73
CA ASP A 120 4.58 -10.46 -13.62
C ASP A 120 4.87 -8.98 -13.91
N MET A 121 5.23 -8.65 -15.16
CA MET A 121 5.40 -7.27 -15.61
C MET A 121 4.09 -6.47 -15.51
N SER A 122 2.96 -7.09 -15.87
CA SER A 122 1.65 -6.45 -15.75
C SER A 122 1.23 -6.24 -14.29
N ALA A 123 1.62 -7.17 -13.41
CA ALA A 123 1.43 -7.10 -11.96
C ALA A 123 2.38 -6.09 -11.27
N GLN A 124 3.40 -5.61 -11.98
CA GLN A 124 4.48 -4.75 -11.46
C GLN A 124 5.42 -5.45 -10.47
N ASP A 125 5.46 -6.79 -10.52
CA ASP A 125 6.36 -7.62 -9.73
C ASP A 125 7.69 -7.81 -10.49
N TRP A 126 8.42 -6.70 -10.66
CA TRP A 126 9.62 -6.64 -11.50
C TRP A 126 10.73 -7.59 -11.06
N ASP A 127 10.89 -7.80 -9.75
CA ASP A 127 11.94 -8.68 -9.23
C ASP A 127 11.64 -10.16 -9.51
N ALA A 128 10.35 -10.56 -9.51
CA ALA A 128 9.92 -11.90 -9.91
C ALA A 128 10.13 -12.12 -11.42
N ALA A 129 9.71 -11.13 -12.23
CA ALA A 129 9.94 -11.14 -13.67
C ALA A 129 11.44 -11.27 -14.02
N LEU A 130 12.34 -10.58 -13.30
CA LEU A 130 13.80 -10.69 -13.50
C LEU A 130 14.35 -12.08 -13.17
N VAL A 131 13.79 -12.79 -12.18
CA VAL A 131 14.17 -14.17 -11.87
C VAL A 131 13.79 -15.09 -13.03
N LEU A 132 12.58 -14.95 -13.57
CA LEU A 132 12.13 -15.73 -14.74
C LEU A 132 12.94 -15.42 -16.00
N VAL A 133 13.36 -14.17 -16.20
CA VAL A 133 14.26 -13.79 -17.30
C VAL A 133 15.64 -14.46 -17.17
N LYS A 134 16.17 -14.57 -15.95
CA LYS A 134 17.41 -15.30 -15.70
C LYS A 134 17.26 -16.79 -16.05
N GLU A 135 16.14 -17.41 -15.66
CA GLU A 135 15.84 -18.80 -16.01
C GLU A 135 15.70 -18.99 -17.53
N LEU A 136 15.08 -18.04 -18.24
CA LEU A 136 14.99 -18.04 -19.70
C LEU A 136 16.37 -18.01 -20.37
N ALA A 137 17.31 -17.22 -19.82
CA ALA A 137 18.67 -17.11 -20.33
C ALA A 137 19.51 -18.37 -20.09
N GLU A 138 19.37 -19.00 -18.91
CA GLU A 138 20.16 -20.15 -18.46
C GLU A 138 19.65 -21.48 -19.04
N SER A 139 18.33 -21.75 -18.99
CA SER A 139 17.75 -23.06 -19.31
C SER A 139 17.69 -23.36 -20.81
N PHE A 140 17.57 -22.32 -21.65
CA PHE A 140 17.23 -22.54 -23.06
C PHE A 140 18.17 -21.87 -24.07
N GLY A 141 19.15 -21.09 -23.59
CA GLY A 141 20.10 -20.37 -24.44
C GLY A 141 19.50 -19.19 -25.21
N TYR A 142 18.28 -18.76 -24.86
CA TYR A 142 17.59 -17.61 -25.45
C TYR A 142 18.07 -16.29 -24.85
N ARG A 143 19.39 -16.06 -24.90
CA ARG A 143 20.00 -14.85 -24.31
C ARG A 143 19.50 -13.56 -24.95
N ALA A 144 19.24 -13.56 -26.26
CA ALA A 144 18.75 -12.37 -26.96
C ALA A 144 17.37 -11.94 -26.43
N ASP A 145 16.41 -12.87 -26.35
CA ASP A 145 15.07 -12.60 -25.83
C ASP A 145 15.12 -12.18 -24.34
N ALA A 146 15.97 -12.84 -23.55
CA ALA A 146 16.13 -12.52 -22.13
C ALA A 146 16.67 -11.09 -21.92
N GLU A 147 17.65 -10.65 -22.72
CA GLU A 147 18.15 -9.27 -22.64
C GLU A 147 17.11 -8.24 -23.10
N GLU A 148 16.26 -8.58 -24.07
CA GLU A 148 15.13 -7.74 -24.48
C GLU A 148 14.12 -7.57 -23.33
N PHE A 149 13.70 -8.68 -22.70
CA PHE A 149 12.82 -8.62 -21.54
C PHE A 149 13.46 -7.86 -20.37
N ARG A 150 14.74 -8.07 -20.10
CA ARG A 150 15.47 -7.34 -19.06
C ARG A 150 15.41 -5.83 -19.29
N THR A 151 15.75 -5.39 -20.50
CA THR A 151 15.71 -3.97 -20.87
C THR A 151 14.30 -3.39 -20.73
N ARG A 152 13.29 -4.14 -21.17
CA ARG A 152 11.88 -3.73 -21.08
C ARG A 152 11.40 -3.64 -19.63
N ILE A 153 11.79 -4.59 -18.77
CA ILE A 153 11.48 -4.58 -17.33
C ILE A 153 12.15 -3.40 -16.64
N GLU A 154 13.45 -3.18 -16.88
CA GLU A 154 14.19 -2.07 -16.27
C GLU A 154 13.61 -0.71 -16.68
N THR A 155 13.25 -0.56 -17.96
CA THR A 155 12.57 0.64 -18.47
C THR A 155 11.21 0.84 -17.79
N SER A 156 10.38 -0.20 -17.74
CA SER A 156 9.04 -0.13 -17.12
C SER A 156 9.11 0.17 -15.62
N ARG A 157 10.07 -0.43 -14.91
CA ARG A 157 10.36 -0.18 -13.49
C ARG A 157 10.76 1.27 -13.27
N TYR A 158 11.67 1.80 -14.10
CA TYR A 158 12.11 3.19 -14.01
C TYR A 158 10.96 4.16 -14.26
N GLU A 159 10.16 3.95 -15.31
CA GLU A 159 8.98 4.79 -15.61
C GLU A 159 7.94 4.75 -14.49
N HIS A 160 7.73 3.59 -13.86
CA HIS A 160 6.82 3.48 -12.72
C HIS A 160 7.35 4.27 -11.51
N LEU A 161 8.64 4.13 -11.19
CA LEU A 161 9.28 4.88 -10.12
C LEU A 161 9.21 6.39 -10.39
N GLU A 162 9.50 6.82 -11.62
CA GLU A 162 9.49 8.23 -12.02
C GLU A 162 8.08 8.83 -11.88
N ARG A 163 7.03 8.11 -12.32
CA ARG A 163 5.64 8.51 -12.11
C ARG A 163 5.28 8.69 -10.64
N ARG A 164 5.74 7.77 -9.76
CA ARG A 164 5.50 7.86 -8.31
C ARG A 164 6.22 9.06 -7.68
N VAL A 165 7.46 9.32 -8.09
CA VAL A 165 8.22 10.49 -7.64
C VAL A 165 7.52 11.78 -8.09
N LEU A 166 7.11 11.87 -9.35
CA LEU A 166 6.38 13.03 -9.86
C LEU A 166 5.05 13.25 -9.14
N ALA A 167 4.29 12.18 -8.86
CA ALA A 167 3.04 12.30 -8.10
C ALA A 167 3.28 12.84 -6.68
N ALA A 168 4.35 12.38 -6.01
CA ALA A 168 4.72 12.89 -4.70
C ALA A 168 5.14 14.38 -4.75
N ILE A 169 5.94 14.77 -5.75
CA ILE A 169 6.35 16.17 -5.96
C ILE A 169 5.14 17.06 -6.23
N ARG A 170 4.16 16.62 -7.04
CA ARG A 170 2.91 17.38 -7.24
C ARG A 170 2.15 17.60 -5.93
N GLY A 171 2.11 16.59 -5.06
CA GLY A 171 1.53 16.71 -3.72
C GLY A 171 2.24 17.76 -2.87
N LEU A 172 3.57 17.82 -2.93
CA LEU A 172 4.37 18.85 -2.29
C LEU A 172 4.07 20.24 -2.88
N ASP A 173 4.03 20.38 -4.20
CA ASP A 173 3.74 21.65 -4.87
C ASP A 173 2.35 22.19 -4.49
N GLN A 174 1.37 21.31 -4.29
CA GLN A 174 0.05 21.71 -3.78
C GLN A 174 0.13 22.25 -2.35
N LEU A 175 0.93 21.63 -1.46
CA LEU A 175 1.12 22.13 -0.09
C LEU A 175 1.81 23.51 -0.08
N ILE A 176 2.73 23.74 -1.01
CA ILE A 176 3.38 25.05 -1.22
C ILE A 176 2.35 26.07 -1.68
N ALA A 177 1.51 25.74 -2.67
CA ALA A 177 0.47 26.63 -3.19
C ALA A 177 -0.57 27.00 -2.11
N ASP A 178 -0.94 26.03 -1.26
CA ASP A 178 -1.86 26.23 -0.13
C ASP A 178 -1.21 26.95 1.07
N ARG A 179 0.07 27.36 0.96
CA ARG A 179 0.85 28.06 2.00
C ARG A 179 1.00 27.24 3.30
N ARG A 180 0.93 25.92 3.22
CA ARG A 180 1.06 25.00 4.37
C ARG A 180 2.52 24.65 4.60
N TRP A 181 3.34 25.65 4.91
CA TRP A 181 4.81 25.56 4.93
C TRP A 181 5.36 24.41 5.78
N ASP A 182 4.89 24.28 7.02
CA ASP A 182 5.41 23.23 7.92
C ASP A 182 5.15 21.81 7.39
N LYS A 183 3.98 21.62 6.76
CA LYS A 183 3.61 20.34 6.15
C LYS A 183 4.39 20.10 4.85
N ALA A 184 4.62 21.14 4.06
CA ALA A 184 5.48 21.07 2.88
C ALA A 184 6.91 20.68 3.25
N ASP A 185 7.47 21.25 4.32
CA ASP A 185 8.82 20.90 4.80
C ASP A 185 8.94 19.44 5.27
N GLN A 186 7.93 18.95 5.98
CA GLN A 186 7.84 17.55 6.39
C GLN A 186 7.69 16.61 5.19
N GLU A 187 6.88 17.00 4.21
CA GLU A 187 6.65 16.23 2.99
C GLU A 187 7.91 16.16 2.12
N ALA A 188 8.59 17.29 1.92
CA ALA A 188 9.88 17.33 1.24
C ALA A 188 10.89 16.39 1.91
N ALA A 189 10.97 16.41 3.25
CA ALA A 189 11.82 15.49 4.01
C ALA A 189 11.48 14.02 3.78
N ARG A 190 10.19 13.70 3.73
CA ARG A 190 9.67 12.34 3.52
C ARG A 190 10.04 11.85 2.12
N ILE A 191 9.81 12.66 1.09
CA ILE A 191 10.12 12.32 -0.29
C ILE A 191 11.62 12.08 -0.46
N SER A 192 12.48 12.93 0.13
CA SER A 192 13.94 12.74 0.11
C SER A 192 14.43 11.46 0.77
N ARG A 193 13.70 10.92 1.76
CA ARG A 193 14.05 9.62 2.36
C ARG A 193 13.51 8.43 1.56
N LEU A 194 12.35 8.56 0.96
CA LEU A 194 11.72 7.49 0.19
C LEU A 194 12.39 7.25 -1.16
N TYR A 195 12.94 8.30 -1.76
CA TYR A 195 13.52 8.25 -3.10
C TYR A 195 14.91 8.94 -3.15
N PRO A 196 15.91 8.41 -2.42
CA PRO A 196 17.24 9.04 -2.32
C PRO A 196 17.99 9.04 -3.65
N ASP A 197 17.75 8.07 -4.52
CA ASP A 197 18.48 7.91 -5.79
C ASP A 197 17.91 8.79 -6.92
N SER A 198 16.82 9.54 -6.66
CA SER A 198 16.20 10.38 -7.68
C SER A 198 16.75 11.81 -7.64
N PRO A 199 17.42 12.29 -8.71
CA PRO A 199 17.96 13.66 -8.75
C PRO A 199 16.86 14.74 -8.71
N ARG A 200 15.60 14.39 -9.01
CA ARG A 200 14.47 15.32 -8.92
C ARG A 200 14.11 15.70 -7.48
N VAL A 201 14.54 14.87 -6.53
CA VAL A 201 14.22 15.00 -5.11
C VAL A 201 15.29 15.80 -4.37
N ASP A 202 16.43 16.05 -5.04
CA ASP A 202 17.46 16.93 -4.53
C ASP A 202 16.94 18.37 -4.42
N GLY A 203 17.18 18.97 -3.27
CA GLY A 203 16.81 20.36 -3.03
C GLY A 203 15.32 20.63 -2.83
N LEU A 204 14.44 19.64 -2.67
CA LEU A 204 13.01 19.88 -2.40
C LEU A 204 12.78 20.77 -1.18
N ARG A 205 13.54 20.57 -0.09
CA ARG A 205 13.48 21.45 1.08
C ARG A 205 13.87 22.89 0.74
N HIS A 206 14.94 23.06 -0.04
CA HIS A 206 15.38 24.38 -0.46
C HIS A 206 14.30 25.08 -1.31
N ARG A 207 13.61 24.34 -2.19
CA ARG A 207 12.46 24.86 -2.96
C ARG A 207 11.33 25.35 -2.06
N VAL A 208 10.98 24.63 -0.99
CA VAL A 208 9.95 25.07 -0.03
C VAL A 208 10.38 26.38 0.65
N HIS A 209 11.62 26.45 1.14
CA HIS A 209 12.14 27.66 1.74
C HIS A 209 12.17 28.84 0.76
N GLN A 210 12.64 28.64 -0.48
CA GLN A 210 12.63 29.67 -1.51
C GLN A 210 11.21 30.17 -1.80
N ALA A 211 10.23 29.26 -1.91
CA ALA A 211 8.83 29.64 -2.14
C ALA A 211 8.26 30.45 -0.96
N ARG A 212 8.59 30.07 0.28
CA ARG A 212 8.20 30.81 1.48
C ARG A 212 8.80 32.21 1.50
N GLU A 213 10.10 32.35 1.20
CA GLU A 213 10.77 33.65 1.17
C GLU A 213 10.25 34.54 0.02
N ALA A 214 10.00 33.97 -1.16
CA ALA A 214 9.37 34.69 -2.26
C ALA A 214 7.97 35.19 -1.89
N TYR A 215 7.19 34.38 -1.16
CA TYR A 215 5.87 34.78 -0.66
C TYR A 215 5.96 35.96 0.32
N LYS A 216 6.90 35.92 1.27
CA LYS A 216 7.14 37.03 2.21
C LYS A 216 7.50 38.32 1.49
N GLN A 217 8.42 38.26 0.54
CA GLN A 217 8.83 39.43 -0.26
C GLN A 217 7.68 40.00 -1.09
N ASP A 218 6.84 39.14 -1.66
CA ASP A 218 5.64 39.57 -2.37
C ASP A 218 4.62 40.24 -1.45
N LEU A 219 4.41 39.70 -0.26
CA LEU A 219 3.52 40.26 0.75
C LEU A 219 4.01 41.64 1.23
N GLU A 220 5.30 41.79 1.49
CA GLU A 220 5.93 43.08 1.84
C GLU A 220 5.76 44.10 0.71
N ARG A 221 6.03 43.72 -0.53
CA ARG A 221 5.85 44.60 -1.70
C ARG A 221 4.41 45.05 -1.86
N ARG A 222 3.44 44.12 -1.72
CA ARG A 222 2.00 44.44 -1.76
C ARG A 222 1.61 45.41 -0.65
N PHE A 223 2.10 45.20 0.57
CA PHE A 223 1.86 46.08 1.71
C PHE A 223 2.39 47.49 1.46
N LEU A 224 3.66 47.62 1.05
CA LEU A 224 4.26 48.93 0.78
C LEU A 224 3.55 49.68 -0.36
N HIS A 225 3.06 48.95 -1.37
CA HIS A 225 2.26 49.52 -2.46
C HIS A 225 0.90 50.02 -1.96
N ALA A 226 0.16 49.20 -1.20
CA ALA A 226 -1.13 49.58 -0.63
C ALA A 226 -1.00 50.77 0.34
N ALA A 227 0.06 50.80 1.15
CA ALA A 227 0.36 51.90 2.05
C ALA A 227 0.63 53.22 1.29
N ARG A 228 1.34 53.14 0.15
CA ARG A 228 1.64 54.32 -0.69
C ARG A 228 0.40 54.87 -1.40
N GLU A 229 -0.48 53.98 -1.86
CA GLU A 229 -1.75 54.36 -2.51
C GLU A 229 -2.85 54.76 -1.53
N GLU A 230 -2.55 54.79 -0.22
CA GLU A 230 -3.51 55.07 0.85
C GLU A 230 -4.73 54.12 0.85
N ARG A 231 -4.55 52.90 0.33
CA ARG A 231 -5.54 51.80 0.46
C ARG A 231 -5.43 51.18 1.85
N LEU A 232 -5.92 51.90 2.84
CA LEU A 232 -5.70 51.62 4.26
C LEU A 232 -6.27 50.27 4.72
N ASP A 233 -7.48 49.90 4.28
CA ASP A 233 -8.08 48.60 4.63
C ASP A 233 -7.21 47.43 4.10
N ASP A 234 -6.84 47.48 2.81
CA ASP A 234 -5.98 46.46 2.18
C ASP A 234 -4.60 46.38 2.88
N ALA A 235 -4.02 47.53 3.22
CA ALA A 235 -2.74 47.60 3.91
C ALA A 235 -2.83 47.02 5.33
N MET A 236 -3.95 47.21 6.03
CA MET A 236 -4.20 46.62 7.36
C MET A 236 -4.34 45.10 7.29
N ASP A 237 -5.04 44.57 6.29
CA ASP A 237 -5.20 43.12 6.14
C ASP A 237 -3.89 42.44 5.72
N LEU A 238 -3.12 43.07 4.83
CA LEU A 238 -1.77 42.61 4.49
C LEU A 238 -0.84 42.64 5.70
N LEU A 239 -0.92 43.67 6.54
CA LEU A 239 -0.11 43.78 7.76
C LEU A 239 -0.42 42.64 8.75
N LYS A 240 -1.70 42.29 8.94
CA LYS A 240 -2.11 41.13 9.76
C LYS A 240 -1.55 39.82 9.20
N GLU A 241 -1.59 39.64 7.87
CA GLU A 241 -1.01 38.46 7.24
C GLU A 241 0.51 38.42 7.40
N MET A 242 1.20 39.57 7.30
CA MET A 242 2.65 39.66 7.47
C MET A 242 3.12 39.31 8.88
N ASP A 243 2.38 39.70 9.91
CA ASP A 243 2.73 39.44 11.31
C ASP A 243 2.95 37.94 11.59
N ALA A 244 2.21 37.06 10.90
CA ALA A 244 2.39 35.61 11.00
C ALA A 244 3.71 35.08 10.42
N TYR A 245 4.41 35.87 9.61
CA TYR A 245 5.60 35.44 8.85
C TYR A 245 6.88 36.21 9.18
N LEU A 246 6.77 37.42 9.71
CA LEU A 246 7.90 38.29 10.00
C LEU A 246 8.64 37.85 11.26
N SER A 247 9.97 37.94 11.21
CA SER A 247 10.81 37.94 12.41
C SER A 247 10.87 39.34 13.03
N GLU A 248 11.31 39.41 14.28
CA GLU A 248 11.43 40.67 15.03
C GLU A 248 12.28 41.73 14.29
N SER A 249 13.39 41.31 13.69
CA SER A 249 14.28 42.22 12.95
C SER A 249 13.67 42.73 11.64
N GLU A 250 12.85 41.91 10.97
CA GLU A 250 12.14 42.31 9.74
C GLU A 250 10.99 43.26 10.07
N GLY A 251 10.25 42.98 11.14
CA GLY A 251 9.19 43.85 11.65
C GLY A 251 9.70 45.24 12.03
N GLN A 252 10.89 45.32 12.65
CA GLN A 252 11.52 46.59 13.01
C GLN A 252 11.71 47.52 11.80
N ARG A 253 12.05 46.99 10.62
CA ARG A 253 12.24 47.78 9.39
C ARG A 253 10.95 48.38 8.86
N LEU A 254 9.84 47.69 9.05
CA LEU A 254 8.52 48.11 8.57
C LEU A 254 7.72 48.88 9.63
N GLN A 255 8.23 48.97 10.86
CA GLN A 255 7.51 49.49 12.02
C GLN A 255 6.99 50.91 11.82
N GLU A 256 7.80 51.81 11.25
CA GLU A 256 7.40 53.20 11.02
C GLU A 256 6.26 53.31 10.01
N VAL A 257 6.35 52.56 8.90
CA VAL A 257 5.32 52.51 7.85
C VAL A 257 4.04 51.90 8.41
N ALA A 258 4.14 50.76 9.09
CA ALA A 258 3.02 50.09 9.74
C ALA A 258 2.31 50.99 10.75
N ARG A 259 3.07 51.69 11.60
CA ARG A 259 2.51 52.65 12.57
C ARG A 259 1.78 53.80 11.88
N GLY A 260 2.31 54.29 10.75
CA GLY A 260 1.65 55.30 9.92
C GLY A 260 0.33 54.81 9.34
N VAL A 261 0.30 53.60 8.76
CA VAL A 261 -0.92 52.97 8.22
C VAL A 261 -1.97 52.76 9.31
N ILE A 262 -1.58 52.17 10.46
CA ILE A 262 -2.45 51.95 11.63
C ILE A 262 -3.05 53.28 12.11
N GLY A 263 -2.22 54.33 12.20
CA GLY A 263 -2.65 55.67 12.60
C GLY A 263 -3.70 56.24 11.66
N LYS A 264 -3.40 56.26 10.36
CA LYS A 264 -4.31 56.74 9.31
C LYS A 264 -5.61 55.92 9.24
N ALA A 265 -5.53 54.59 9.32
CA ALA A 265 -6.70 53.70 9.30
C ALA A 265 -7.65 54.00 10.47
N ARG A 266 -7.08 54.14 11.68
CA ARG A 266 -7.84 54.52 12.88
C ARG A 266 -8.50 55.90 12.73
N GLU A 267 -7.77 56.88 12.22
CA GLU A 267 -8.30 58.23 12.00
C GLU A 267 -9.43 58.24 10.96
N ASN A 268 -9.27 57.48 9.87
CA ASN A 268 -10.29 57.32 8.83
C ASN A 268 -11.57 56.68 9.39
N LEU A 269 -11.45 55.56 10.12
CA LEU A 269 -12.60 54.92 10.78
C LEU A 269 -13.27 55.86 11.80
N GLY A 270 -12.48 56.61 12.58
CA GLY A 270 -12.99 57.61 13.50
C GLY A 270 -13.76 58.73 12.81
N ALA A 271 -13.28 59.22 11.66
CA ALA A 271 -13.97 60.21 10.84
C ALA A 271 -15.27 59.65 10.26
N GLN A 272 -15.24 58.44 9.70
CA GLN A 272 -16.43 57.76 9.17
C GLN A 272 -17.49 57.54 10.25
N PHE A 273 -17.09 57.11 11.45
CA PHE A 273 -18.00 56.95 12.58
C PHE A 273 -18.67 58.27 12.97
N LYS A 274 -17.89 59.35 13.11
CA LYS A 274 -18.42 60.68 13.44
C LYS A 274 -19.40 61.19 12.37
N LEU A 275 -19.07 61.02 11.09
CA LEU A 275 -19.95 61.39 9.98
C LEU A 275 -21.24 60.56 10.00
N ALA A 276 -21.16 59.24 10.19
CA ALA A 276 -22.33 58.37 10.25
C ALA A 276 -23.26 58.71 11.42
N VAL A 277 -22.71 59.05 12.58
CA VAL A 277 -23.47 59.51 13.75
C VAL A 277 -24.13 60.87 13.48
N HIS A 278 -23.39 61.80 12.89
CA HIS A 278 -23.90 63.13 12.52
C HIS A 278 -25.07 63.02 11.53
N ASP A 279 -24.91 62.19 10.50
CA ASP A 279 -25.91 61.95 9.45
C ASP A 279 -27.08 61.05 9.92
N ARG A 280 -27.07 60.62 11.19
CA ARG A 280 -28.07 59.70 11.79
C ARG A 280 -28.18 58.35 11.07
N ARG A 281 -27.12 57.91 10.40
CA ARG A 281 -27.02 56.58 9.77
C ARG A 281 -26.67 55.53 10.84
N TRP A 282 -27.60 55.27 11.76
CA TRP A 282 -27.35 54.52 13.00
C TRP A 282 -26.84 53.09 12.79
N ARG A 283 -27.34 52.35 11.79
CA ARG A 283 -26.85 50.98 11.48
C ARG A 283 -25.38 51.00 11.06
N HIS A 284 -25.05 51.85 10.09
CA HIS A 284 -23.69 51.99 9.60
C HIS A 284 -22.73 52.51 10.69
N ALA A 285 -23.19 53.44 11.53
CA ALA A 285 -22.44 53.90 12.70
C ALA A 285 -22.19 52.74 13.69
N ALA A 286 -23.16 51.86 13.91
CA ALA A 286 -22.99 50.70 14.78
C ALA A 286 -21.97 49.68 14.21
N GLU A 287 -21.99 49.46 12.89
CA GLU A 287 -21.03 48.60 12.20
C GLU A 287 -19.59 49.15 12.31
N ILE A 288 -19.38 50.42 11.96
CA ILE A 288 -18.06 51.07 12.07
C ILE A 288 -17.60 51.09 13.53
N GLY A 289 -18.51 51.40 14.47
CA GLY A 289 -18.18 51.40 15.89
C GLY A 289 -17.76 50.02 16.40
N GLY A 290 -18.41 48.96 15.91
CA GLY A 290 -17.99 47.58 16.15
C GLY A 290 -16.58 47.30 15.64
N ARG A 291 -16.29 47.67 14.38
CA ARG A 291 -14.95 47.53 13.78
C ARG A 291 -13.87 48.27 14.58
N ILE A 292 -14.12 49.51 15.03
CA ILE A 292 -13.16 50.27 15.84
C ILE A 292 -12.83 49.54 17.14
N ILE A 293 -13.83 48.95 17.80
CA ILE A 293 -13.65 48.22 19.06
C ILE A 293 -12.85 46.92 18.85
N GLU A 294 -13.07 46.23 17.74
CA GLU A 294 -12.42 44.97 17.39
C GLU A 294 -10.99 45.17 16.90
N GLU A 295 -10.78 46.10 15.95
CA GLU A 295 -9.47 46.35 15.33
C GLU A 295 -8.54 47.18 16.22
N PHE A 296 -9.08 48.05 17.09
CA PHE A 296 -8.29 48.98 17.93
C PHE A 296 -8.70 48.97 19.42
N PRO A 297 -8.71 47.81 20.09
CA PRO A 297 -9.37 47.63 21.39
C PRO A 297 -8.78 48.47 22.54
N ASN A 298 -7.49 48.80 22.46
CA ASN A 298 -6.72 49.50 23.49
C ASN A 298 -6.54 50.99 23.18
N THR A 299 -7.40 51.56 22.33
CA THR A 299 -7.35 52.98 22.00
C THR A 299 -8.42 53.76 22.76
N ARG A 300 -8.11 55.00 23.14
CA ARG A 300 -9.09 55.93 23.72
C ARG A 300 -10.34 56.10 22.84
N MET A 301 -10.16 56.06 21.52
CA MET A 301 -11.27 56.09 20.57
C MET A 301 -12.22 54.90 20.76
N ALA A 302 -11.69 53.69 20.93
CA ALA A 302 -12.52 52.51 21.20
C ALA A 302 -13.25 52.59 22.55
N GLU A 303 -12.63 53.17 23.59
CA GLU A 303 -13.30 53.43 24.88
C GLU A 303 -14.48 54.41 24.72
N GLU A 304 -14.26 55.52 24.01
CA GLU A 304 -15.30 56.50 23.72
C GLU A 304 -16.45 55.87 22.90
N VAL A 305 -16.11 55.05 21.89
CA VAL A 305 -17.11 54.34 21.07
C VAL A 305 -17.88 53.31 21.90
N ARG A 306 -17.23 52.53 22.79
CA ARG A 306 -17.91 51.59 23.70
C ARG A 306 -18.96 52.29 24.57
N GLY A 307 -18.67 53.50 25.06
CA GLY A 307 -19.63 54.29 25.83
C GLY A 307 -20.87 54.74 25.04
N LEU A 308 -20.74 54.89 23.71
CA LEU A 308 -21.80 55.39 22.83
C LEU A 308 -22.54 54.28 22.06
N ILE A 309 -21.92 53.10 21.89
CA ILE A 309 -22.36 52.07 20.94
C ILE A 309 -23.73 51.48 21.29
N ASP A 310 -24.02 51.28 22.58
CA ASP A 310 -25.30 50.68 23.02
C ASP A 310 -26.48 51.60 22.70
N GLY A 311 -26.30 52.92 22.88
CA GLY A 311 -27.28 53.92 22.49
C GLY A 311 -27.49 54.01 20.97
N ILE A 312 -26.42 53.84 20.19
CA ILE A 312 -26.50 53.80 18.72
C ILE A 312 -27.21 52.54 18.24
N ARG A 313 -26.91 51.37 18.84
CA ARG A 313 -27.57 50.09 18.53
C ARG A 313 -29.06 50.11 18.86
N ALA A 314 -29.45 50.67 20.00
CA ALA A 314 -30.85 50.85 20.35
C ALA A 314 -31.59 51.71 19.31
N LYS A 315 -30.98 52.81 18.84
CA LYS A 315 -31.54 53.67 17.78
C LYS A 315 -31.60 52.96 16.43
N ALA A 316 -30.61 52.14 16.10
CA ALA A 316 -30.57 51.35 14.87
C ALA A 316 -31.67 50.26 14.83
N GLY A 317 -32.00 49.68 15.99
CA GLY A 317 -33.13 48.73 16.10
C GLY A 317 -34.50 49.41 16.09
N ALA A 318 -34.60 50.64 16.63
CA ALA A 318 -35.85 51.42 16.64
C ALA A 318 -36.22 52.03 15.29
N TYR A 319 -35.24 52.28 14.41
CA TYR A 319 -35.47 52.77 13.05
C TYR A 319 -35.11 51.69 12.04
N PRO A 320 -36.06 50.82 11.66
CA PRO A 320 -35.88 49.90 10.57
C PRO A 320 -35.96 50.69 9.25
N GLY A 321 -34.87 51.35 8.88
CA GLY A 321 -34.67 51.84 7.50
C GLY A 321 -34.59 50.70 6.51
#